data_AF-A0A2H0RBU3-F1
#
_entry.id   AF-A0A2H0RBU3-F1
#
_cell.length_a   1.000
_cell.length_b   1.000
_cell.length_c   1.000
_cell.angle_alpha   90.00
_cell.angle_beta   90.00
_cell.angle_gamma   90.00
#
_symmetry.space_group_name_H-M   'P 1'
#
loop_
_entity.id
_entity.type
_entity.pdbx_description
1 polymer ?
#
loop_
_entity_poly.entity_id
_entity_poly.type
_entity_poly.pdbx_seq_one_letter_code
_entity_poly.pdbx_strand_id
1 'polypeptide(L)'
;MFQKYTDTTCGGFQIHITDRQQFSPWKLGQALMKCFHQELGPHFSWKKPPYEYEYDRPPIDFINGTDRLRHWVEQPSWQWENLLEMEKAGQENFQATRNNALLY
;
A
#
# COMPACT_ATOMS: atom_id res chain seq x y z
N MET A 1 11.55 -6.47 -21.74
CA MET A 1 11.05 -5.09 -21.94
C MET A 1 11.27 -4.34 -20.64
N PHE A 2 12.11 -3.31 -20.65
CA PHE A 2 12.30 -2.45 -19.49
C PHE A 2 11.03 -1.58 -19.29
N GLN A 3 10.65 -1.36 -18.04
CA GLN A 3 9.39 -0.69 -17.66
C GLN A 3 9.50 0.85 -17.83
N LYS A 4 8.51 1.58 -17.29
CA LYS A 4 8.28 3.05 -17.34
C LYS A 4 9.47 4.04 -17.24
N TYR A 5 10.67 3.62 -16.81
CA TYR A 5 11.85 4.51 -16.64
C TYR A 5 13.07 3.98 -17.40
N THR A 6 12.86 3.37 -18.55
CA THR A 6 13.95 2.90 -19.42
C THR A 6 14.90 4.07 -19.74
N ASP A 7 16.21 3.81 -19.72
CA ASP A 7 17.29 4.78 -19.95
C ASP A 7 17.26 6.01 -19.03
N THR A 8 16.57 5.92 -17.88
CA THR A 8 16.49 6.99 -16.89
C THR A 8 17.19 6.58 -15.60
N THR A 9 18.09 7.43 -15.09
CA THR A 9 18.69 7.21 -13.76
C THR A 9 17.63 7.49 -12.70
N CYS A 10 17.28 6.47 -11.91
CA CYS A 10 16.34 6.61 -10.80
C CYS A 10 17.09 6.60 -9.46
N GLY A 11 16.80 7.57 -8.60
CA GLY A 11 17.17 7.52 -7.19
C GLY A 11 16.22 6.62 -6.41
N GLY A 12 16.69 6.03 -5.31
CA GLY A 12 15.88 5.18 -4.46
C GLY A 12 16.65 4.66 -3.25
N PHE A 13 16.01 3.74 -2.53
CA PHE A 13 16.57 3.08 -1.37
C PHE A 13 16.24 1.59 -1.42
N GLN A 14 17.10 0.79 -0.80
CA GLN A 14 16.86 -0.63 -0.55
C GLN A 14 16.38 -0.80 0.89
N ILE A 15 15.22 -1.44 1.08
CA ILE A 15 14.75 -1.84 2.40
C ILE A 15 15.38 -3.19 2.73
N HIS A 16 16.36 -3.20 3.63
CA HIS A 16 16.98 -4.42 4.14
C HIS A 16 16.30 -4.88 5.43
N ILE A 17 15.62 -6.03 5.39
CA ILE A 17 14.89 -6.59 6.52
C ILE A 17 15.85 -7.43 7.37
N THR A 18 16.10 -7.00 8.61
CA THR A 18 17.02 -7.68 9.54
C THR A 18 16.32 -8.70 10.43
N ASP A 19 15.03 -8.49 10.73
CA ASP A 19 14.18 -9.44 11.46
C ASP A 19 12.83 -9.59 10.75
N ARG A 20 12.58 -10.78 10.21
CA ARG A 20 11.34 -11.08 9.48
C ARG A 20 10.12 -11.21 10.38
N GLN A 21 10.28 -11.64 11.63
CA GLN A 21 9.14 -11.86 12.55
C GLN A 21 8.56 -10.53 13.05
N GLN A 22 9.40 -9.50 13.16
CA GLN A 22 8.96 -8.15 13.56
C GLN A 22 8.51 -7.29 12.37
N PHE A 23 8.80 -7.70 11.13
CA PHE A 23 8.57 -6.88 9.96
C PHE A 23 7.12 -6.95 9.46
N SER A 24 6.48 -5.77 9.34
CA SER A 24 5.14 -5.61 8.76
C SER A 24 5.23 -4.94 7.37
N PRO A 25 5.34 -5.71 6.27
CA PRO A 25 5.62 -5.18 4.93
C PRO A 25 4.54 -4.21 4.43
N TRP A 26 3.26 -4.56 4.60
CA TRP A 26 2.15 -3.74 4.14
C TRP A 26 2.14 -2.38 4.84
N LYS A 27 2.24 -2.39 6.18
CA LYS A 27 2.31 -1.18 7.02
C LYS A 27 3.46 -0.26 6.66
N LEU A 28 4.66 -0.81 6.43
CA LEU A 28 5.80 0.00 5.98
C LEU A 28 5.51 0.66 4.63
N GLY A 29 4.95 -0.10 3.67
CA GLY A 29 4.59 0.43 2.35
C GLY A 29 3.64 1.63 2.45
N GLN A 30 2.62 1.54 3.31
CA GLN A 30 1.65 2.63 3.49
C GLN A 30 2.23 3.83 4.21
N ALA A 31 3.08 3.60 5.22
CA ALA A 31 3.80 4.67 5.89
C ALA A 31 4.71 5.44 4.92
N LEU A 32 5.49 4.73 4.09
CA LEU A 32 6.34 5.35 3.07
C LEU A 32 5.51 6.12 2.04
N MET A 33 4.37 5.57 1.61
CA MET A 33 3.47 6.26 0.68
C MET A 33 2.95 7.58 1.24
N LYS A 34 2.58 7.60 2.53
CA LYS A 34 2.20 8.82 3.23
C LYS A 34 3.34 9.81 3.34
N CYS A 35 4.55 9.36 3.72
CA CYS A 35 5.73 10.21 3.68
C CYS A 35 5.92 10.83 2.31
N PHE A 36 5.88 10.06 1.22
CA PHE A 36 6.06 10.61 -0.13
C PHE A 36 4.96 11.58 -0.53
N HIS A 37 3.70 11.30 -0.17
CA HIS A 37 2.62 12.24 -0.42
C HIS A 37 2.88 13.59 0.28
N GLN A 38 3.33 13.56 1.54
CA GLN A 38 3.60 14.78 2.32
C GLN A 38 4.85 15.52 1.83
N GLU A 39 5.95 14.81 1.61
CA GLU A 39 7.25 15.39 1.24
C GLU A 39 7.28 15.90 -0.20
N LEU A 40 6.63 15.21 -1.14
CA LEU A 40 6.61 15.61 -2.55
C LEU A 40 5.50 16.64 -2.83
N GLY A 41 4.45 16.68 -2.01
CA GLY A 41 3.34 17.63 -2.13
C GLY A 41 2.78 17.70 -3.56
N PRO A 42 2.82 18.87 -4.23
CA PRO A 42 2.34 19.02 -5.61
C PRO A 42 3.02 18.12 -6.65
N HIS A 43 4.21 17.60 -6.36
CA HIS A 43 4.93 16.67 -7.25
C HIS A 43 4.48 15.21 -7.09
N PHE A 44 3.71 14.90 -6.04
CA PHE A 44 3.12 13.59 -5.89
C PHE A 44 1.93 13.44 -6.85
N SER A 45 1.83 12.29 -7.52
CA SER A 45 0.68 11.98 -8.36
C SER A 45 0.26 10.53 -8.19
N TRP A 46 -1.03 10.31 -7.93
CA TRP A 46 -1.62 8.99 -8.06
C TRP A 46 -1.60 8.53 -9.52
N LYS A 47 -1.35 7.23 -9.72
CA LYS A 47 -1.59 6.63 -11.03
C LYS A 47 -3.09 6.74 -11.34
N LYS A 48 -3.44 7.20 -12.55
CA LYS A 48 -4.83 7.23 -13.01
C LYS A 48 -5.21 5.90 -13.66
N PRO A 49 -6.50 5.55 -13.73
CA PRO A 49 -6.96 4.44 -14.55
C PRO A 49 -6.53 4.61 -16.03
N PRO A 50 -6.39 3.51 -16.79
CA PRO A 50 -6.63 2.12 -16.39
C PRO A 50 -5.43 1.46 -15.68
N TYR A 51 -5.69 0.36 -14.99
CA TYR A 51 -4.68 -0.53 -14.42
C TYR A 51 -5.09 -1.99 -14.55
N GLU A 52 -4.26 -2.79 -15.23
CA GLU A 52 -4.59 -4.17 -15.59
C GLU A 52 -5.95 -4.25 -16.31
N TYR A 53 -6.93 -4.96 -15.74
CA TYR A 53 -8.29 -5.11 -16.28
C TYR A 53 -9.31 -4.18 -15.60
N GLU A 54 -8.85 -3.24 -14.76
CA GLU A 54 -9.68 -2.23 -14.12
C GLU A 54 -9.56 -0.91 -14.87
N TYR A 55 -10.70 -0.36 -15.30
CA TYR A 55 -10.76 0.80 -16.20
C TYR A 55 -11.26 2.07 -15.52
N ASP A 56 -11.96 1.94 -14.38
CA ASP A 56 -12.72 3.03 -13.80
C ASP A 56 -12.16 3.46 -12.43
N ARG A 57 -11.69 2.51 -11.63
CA ARG A 57 -11.23 2.79 -10.27
C ARG A 57 -9.75 3.18 -10.21
N PRO A 58 -9.38 4.17 -9.36
CA PRO A 58 -7.98 4.45 -9.08
C PRO A 58 -7.23 3.18 -8.69
N PRO A 59 -6.03 2.92 -9.24
CA PRO A 59 -5.29 1.68 -8.99
C PRO A 59 -4.97 1.44 -7.52
N ILE A 60 -4.72 2.51 -6.75
CA ILE A 60 -4.48 2.41 -5.30
C ILE A 60 -5.70 1.87 -4.55
N ASP A 61 -6.90 2.30 -4.96
CA ASP A 61 -8.17 1.87 -4.36
C ASP A 61 -8.50 0.44 -4.81
N PHE A 62 -8.21 0.10 -6.08
CA PHE A 62 -8.39 -1.25 -6.64
C PHE A 62 -7.50 -2.28 -5.94
N ILE A 63 -6.19 -1.98 -5.81
CA ILE A 63 -5.20 -2.90 -5.19
C ILE A 63 -5.51 -3.15 -3.72
N ASN A 64 -5.98 -2.13 -2.98
CA ASN A 64 -6.28 -2.27 -1.55
C ASN A 64 -7.74 -2.66 -1.27
N GLY A 65 -8.59 -2.77 -2.31
CA GLY A 65 -10.01 -3.11 -2.18
C GLY A 65 -10.86 -2.04 -1.48
N THR A 66 -10.31 -0.84 -1.25
CA THR A 66 -10.99 0.27 -0.56
C THR A 66 -10.29 1.60 -0.87
N ASP A 67 -11.03 2.70 -0.82
CA ASP A 67 -10.52 4.07 -0.91
C ASP A 67 -10.03 4.63 0.44
N ARG A 68 -10.33 3.95 1.57
CA ARG A 68 -9.97 4.40 2.92
C ARG A 68 -8.48 4.66 3.06
N LEU A 69 -7.64 3.83 2.44
CA LEU A 69 -6.18 3.99 2.50
C LEU A 69 -5.73 5.27 1.78
N ARG A 70 -6.22 5.52 0.56
CA ARG A 70 -5.87 6.73 -0.20
C ARG A 70 -6.26 7.97 0.60
N HIS A 71 -7.46 7.98 1.16
CA HIS A 71 -7.91 9.09 2.02
C HIS A 71 -7.03 9.22 3.28
N TRP A 72 -6.63 8.13 3.93
CA TRP A 72 -5.70 8.19 5.07
C TRP A 72 -4.33 8.76 4.69
N VAL A 73 -3.80 8.42 3.51
CA VAL A 73 -2.54 8.99 2.98
C VAL A 73 -2.68 10.50 2.80
N GLU A 74 -3.78 10.95 2.18
CA GLU A 74 -4.04 12.34 1.83
C GLU A 74 -4.28 13.25 3.05
N GLN A 75 -4.67 12.69 4.20
CA GLN A 75 -4.81 13.48 5.43
C GLN A 75 -3.46 14.02 5.93
N PRO A 76 -3.38 15.24 6.50
CA PRO A 76 -2.13 15.75 7.08
C PRO A 76 -1.67 14.97 8.33
N SER A 77 -2.62 14.43 9.10
CA SER A 77 -2.33 13.76 10.37
C SER A 77 -1.93 12.29 10.19
N TRP A 78 -1.11 11.80 11.12
CA TRP A 78 -0.67 10.41 11.21
C TRP A 78 -1.54 9.63 12.20
N GLN A 79 -2.84 9.51 11.90
CA GLN A 79 -3.78 8.72 12.71
C GLN A 79 -3.47 7.23 12.52
N TRP A 80 -2.45 6.73 13.21
CA TRP A 80 -1.94 5.37 13.09
C TRP A 80 -2.99 4.33 13.44
N GLU A 81 -3.86 4.64 14.39
CA GLU A 81 -4.96 3.79 14.83
C GLU A 81 -5.86 3.42 13.66
N ASN A 82 -6.16 4.37 12.77
CA ASN A 82 -6.96 4.11 11.57
C ASN A 82 -6.27 3.14 10.61
N LEU A 83 -4.95 3.26 10.44
CA LEU A 83 -4.18 2.34 9.61
C LEU A 83 -4.15 0.92 10.21
N LEU A 84 -3.98 0.82 11.53
CA LEU A 84 -3.98 -0.45 12.24
C LEU A 84 -5.37 -1.10 12.25
N GLU A 85 -6.43 -0.31 12.32
CA GLU A 85 -7.81 -0.80 12.17
C GLU A 85 -8.05 -1.34 10.76
N MET A 86 -7.62 -0.59 9.73
CA MET A 86 -7.70 -1.06 8.34
C MET A 86 -6.90 -2.35 8.12
N GLU A 87 -5.70 -2.47 8.71
CA GLU A 87 -4.88 -3.69 8.63
C GLU A 87 -5.63 -4.89 9.21
N LYS A 88 -6.28 -4.72 10.36
CA LYS A 88 -6.99 -5.78 11.09
C LYS A 88 -8.36 -6.11 10.52
N ALA A 89 -8.97 -5.20 9.77
CA ALA A 89 -10.32 -5.36 9.25
C ALA A 89 -10.47 -6.68 8.46
N GLY A 90 -11.38 -7.54 8.93
CA GLY A 90 -11.65 -8.84 8.29
C GLY A 90 -10.60 -9.93 8.53
N GLN A 91 -9.49 -9.66 9.23
CA GLN A 91 -8.44 -10.65 9.49
C GLN A 91 -8.96 -11.83 10.31
N GLU A 92 -9.73 -11.59 11.37
CA GLU A 92 -10.25 -12.67 12.24
C GLU A 92 -11.16 -13.62 11.45
N ASN A 93 -12.09 -13.07 10.68
CA ASN A 93 -12.99 -13.86 9.83
C ASN A 93 -12.20 -14.62 8.74
N PHE A 94 -11.21 -13.97 8.11
CA PHE A 94 -10.34 -14.60 7.14
C PHE A 94 -9.54 -15.75 7.75
N GLN A 95 -8.95 -15.58 8.93
CA GLN A 95 -8.20 -16.62 9.63
C GLN A 95 -9.10 -17.80 10.00
N ALA A 96 -10.29 -17.53 10.54
CA ALA A 96 -11.27 -18.57 10.87
C ALA A 96 -11.67 -19.38 9.62
N THR A 97 -11.94 -18.71 8.50
CA THR A 97 -12.29 -19.36 7.23
C THR A 97 -11.11 -20.15 6.66
N ARG A 98 -9.91 -19.55 6.69
CA ARG A 98 -8.67 -20.16 6.20
C ARG A 98 -8.37 -21.47 6.92
N ASN A 99 -8.59 -21.55 8.23
CA ASN A 99 -8.28 -22.74 9.03
C ASN A 99 -9.03 -24.00 8.54
N ASN A 100 -10.21 -23.85 7.93
CA ASN A 100 -10.96 -24.98 7.35
C ASN A 100 -10.39 -25.49 6.01
N ALA A 101 -9.42 -24.77 5.43
CA ALA A 101 -8.82 -25.06 4.13
C ALA A 101 -7.28 -25.17 4.18
N LEU A 102 -6.69 -25.18 5.38
CA LEU A 102 -5.24 -25.34 5.53
C LEU A 102 -4.83 -26.78 5.21
N LEU A 103 -3.86 -26.92 4.31
CA LEU A 103 -3.20 -28.19 4.03
C LEU A 103 -1.87 -28.33 4.80
N TYR A 104 -1.35 -27.21 5.33
CA TYR A 104 -0.15 -27.08 6.16
C TYR A 104 -0.23 -25.82 7.02
#